data_AF-A0AA46TJB4-F1
#
_entry.id   AF-A0AA46TJB4-F1
#
_cell.length_a   1.000
_cell.length_b   1.000
_cell.length_c   1.000
_cell.angle_alpha   90.00
_cell.angle_beta   90.00
_cell.angle_gamma   90.00
#
_symmetry.space_group_name_H-M   'P 1'
#
loop_
_entity.id
_entity.type
_entity.pdbx_description
1 polymer ?
#
loop_
_entity_poly.entity_id
_entity_poly.type
_entity_poly.pdbx_seq_one_letter_code
_entity_poly.pdbx_strand_id
1 'polypeptide(L)'
;MSEPLRAVTPTLDGPVLRVLAGAEDEMTRRQITRLVGDASEAGVRKVLRRLAEQGIVLERRIGSQYTYTANREHLMWPAIEVAATAATRLDDRIRGRVADWTFPALSVELVGSAATDTTSVESDIELLVYREHLTVTEHDTWKDQVAALRVDVERWTGNPCEILDVDPVDLVEMATDPDSVLRSSMRLIAGLQLAKATPSATLARRLRALVSSSATDVDEATLRELAPPVAPELRRTINEVFKSANAATPPAIAKAIGSASRE
;
A
#
# COMPACT_ATOMS: atom_id res chain seq x y z
N MET A 1 -7.26 8.91 -4.17
CA MET A 1 -7.95 10.11 -3.60
C MET A 1 -7.08 10.78 -2.52
N SER A 2 -6.13 11.65 -2.87
CA SER A 2 -5.36 12.42 -1.87
C SER A 2 -6.08 13.66 -1.36
N GLU A 3 -7.09 14.13 -2.09
CA GLU A 3 -7.87 15.32 -1.72
C GLU A 3 -9.37 15.01 -1.67
N PRO A 4 -9.84 14.30 -0.63
CA PRO A 4 -11.26 13.91 -0.53
C PRO A 4 -12.21 15.10 -0.56
N LEU A 5 -11.79 16.24 0.01
CA LEU A 5 -12.58 17.46 0.00
C LEU A 5 -12.81 18.01 -1.43
N ARG A 6 -11.94 17.73 -2.41
CA ARG A 6 -12.18 18.19 -3.79
C ARG A 6 -13.40 17.51 -4.43
N ALA A 7 -13.78 16.32 -3.97
CA ALA A 7 -14.96 15.63 -4.48
C ALA A 7 -16.26 16.40 -4.21
N VAL A 8 -16.31 17.20 -3.12
CA VAL A 8 -17.50 17.97 -2.71
C VAL A 8 -17.27 19.49 -2.76
N THR A 9 -16.01 19.94 -2.76
CA THR A 9 -15.59 21.34 -2.86
C THR A 9 -14.44 21.44 -3.87
N PRO A 10 -14.71 21.53 -5.19
CA PRO A 10 -13.70 21.52 -6.25
C PRO A 10 -12.95 22.87 -6.36
N THR A 11 -12.79 23.57 -5.23
CA THR A 11 -12.14 24.86 -5.09
C THR A 11 -10.93 24.73 -4.17
N LEU A 12 -10.15 25.81 -4.08
CA LEU A 12 -8.98 25.90 -3.21
C LEU A 12 -9.31 25.77 -1.71
N ASP A 13 -10.59 25.78 -1.33
CA ASP A 13 -11.07 25.50 0.01
C ASP A 13 -10.62 24.14 0.52
N GLY A 14 -10.82 23.08 -0.27
CA GLY A 14 -10.53 21.70 0.13
C GLY A 14 -9.06 21.51 0.55
N PRO A 15 -8.08 21.87 -0.31
CA PRO A 15 -6.67 21.79 0.03
C PRO A 15 -6.28 22.65 1.24
N VAL A 16 -6.82 23.86 1.38
CA VAL A 16 -6.53 24.74 2.53
C VAL A 16 -7.07 24.14 3.83
N LEU A 17 -8.30 23.64 3.82
CA LEU A 17 -8.93 22.98 4.97
C LEU A 17 -8.21 21.69 5.34
N ARG A 18 -7.73 20.91 4.38
CA ARG A 18 -6.89 19.72 4.62
C ARG A 18 -5.61 20.07 5.37
N VAL A 19 -4.90 21.11 4.93
CA VAL A 19 -3.67 21.58 5.60
C VAL A 19 -3.97 22.04 7.03
N LEU A 20 -5.02 22.84 7.22
CA LEU A 20 -5.39 23.36 8.54
C LEU A 20 -5.93 22.27 9.48
N ALA A 21 -6.59 21.23 8.96
CA ALA A 21 -7.05 20.10 9.76
C ALA A 21 -5.89 19.27 10.33
N GLY A 22 -4.80 19.13 9.58
CA GLY A 22 -3.59 18.44 10.04
C GLY A 22 -2.64 19.30 10.89
N ALA A 23 -2.88 20.60 11.00
CA ALA A 23 -2.02 21.51 11.77
C ALA A 23 -2.53 21.66 13.21
N GLU A 24 -1.65 21.41 14.18
CA GLU A 24 -1.92 21.70 15.60
C GLU A 24 -1.62 23.17 15.93
N ASP A 25 -0.55 23.72 15.34
CA ASP A 25 -0.08 25.09 15.57
C ASP A 25 -0.58 26.09 14.53
N GLU A 26 -0.46 27.38 14.86
CA GLU A 26 -0.78 28.46 13.93
C GLU A 26 0.16 28.49 12.73
N MET A 27 -0.41 28.70 11.54
CA MET A 27 0.35 28.72 10.29
C MET A 27 0.25 30.08 9.60
N THR A 28 1.38 30.54 9.07
CA THR A 28 1.38 31.69 8.15
C THR A 28 0.79 31.29 6.80
N ARG A 29 0.23 32.29 6.09
CA ARG A 29 -0.24 32.10 4.71
C ARG A 29 0.81 31.45 3.79
N ARG A 30 2.09 31.82 3.94
CA ARG A 30 3.18 31.29 3.11
C ARG A 30 3.42 29.80 3.38
N GLN A 31 3.36 29.38 4.65
CA GLN A 31 3.46 27.96 5.00
C GLN A 31 2.28 27.18 4.42
N ILE A 32 1.05 27.69 4.56
CA ILE A 32 -0.15 27.06 4.02
C ILE A 32 -0.04 26.93 2.49
N THR A 33 0.32 28.00 1.80
CA THR A 33 0.48 28.00 0.33
C THR A 33 1.49 26.94 -0.12
N ARG A 34 2.63 26.84 0.57
CA ARG A 34 3.66 25.82 0.27
C ARG A 34 3.15 24.40 0.46
N LEU A 35 2.35 24.14 1.50
CA LEU A 35 1.80 22.80 1.77
C LEU A 35 0.64 22.43 0.85
N VAL A 36 -0.13 23.43 0.39
CA VAL A 36 -1.14 23.23 -0.65
C VAL A 36 -0.49 22.89 -1.99
N GLY A 37 0.69 23.44 -2.29
CA GLY A 37 1.45 23.13 -3.50
C GLY A 37 1.02 24.00 -4.68
N ASP A 38 0.20 23.45 -5.59
CA ASP A 38 -0.21 24.10 -6.85
C ASP A 38 -1.28 25.19 -6.62
N ALA A 39 -0.94 26.23 -5.86
CA ALA A 39 -1.81 27.35 -5.58
C ALA A 39 -1.04 28.68 -5.49
N SER A 40 -1.64 29.75 -6.01
CA SER A 40 -1.11 31.09 -5.84
C SER A 40 -1.36 31.61 -4.41
N GLU A 41 -0.39 32.34 -3.86
CA GLU A 41 -0.52 32.97 -2.54
C GLU A 41 -1.72 33.93 -2.47
N ALA A 42 -2.04 34.60 -3.59
CA ALA A 42 -3.20 35.47 -3.70
C ALA A 42 -4.52 34.68 -3.63
N GLY A 43 -4.57 33.48 -4.22
CA GLY A 43 -5.71 32.57 -4.12
C GLY A 43 -5.91 32.09 -2.69
N VAL A 44 -4.84 31.58 -2.06
CA VAL A 44 -4.87 31.11 -0.67
C VAL A 44 -5.32 32.23 0.28
N ARG A 45 -4.82 33.47 0.09
CA ARG A 45 -5.27 34.64 0.86
C ARG A 45 -6.78 34.85 0.76
N LYS A 46 -7.35 34.78 -0.45
CA LYS A 46 -8.80 34.99 -0.67
C LYS A 46 -9.63 33.92 0.05
N VAL A 47 -9.18 32.66 -0.02
CA VAL A 47 -9.83 31.53 0.69
C VAL A 47 -9.75 31.72 2.20
N LEU A 48 -8.56 31.96 2.75
CA LEU A 48 -8.37 32.15 4.20
C LEU A 48 -9.21 33.30 4.74
N ARG A 49 -9.25 34.43 4.04
CA ARG A 49 -10.09 35.56 4.43
C ARG A 49 -11.58 35.19 4.47
N ARG A 50 -12.09 34.52 3.42
CA ARG A 50 -13.48 34.07 3.39
C ARG A 50 -13.79 33.07 4.52
N LEU A 51 -12.91 32.09 4.75
CA LEU A 51 -13.09 31.11 5.83
C LEU A 51 -13.04 31.77 7.22
N ALA A 52 -12.23 32.82 7.38
CA ALA A 52 -12.17 33.62 8.59
C ALA A 52 -13.44 34.47 8.80
N GLU A 53 -13.95 35.11 7.74
CA GLU A 53 -15.23 35.82 7.75
C GLU A 53 -16.40 34.89 8.12
N GLN A 54 -16.33 33.61 7.74
CA GLN A 54 -17.30 32.57 8.08
C GLN A 54 -17.06 31.91 9.44
N GLY A 55 -15.95 32.22 10.12
CA GLY A 55 -15.58 31.65 11.41
C GLY A 55 -15.08 30.20 11.38
N ILE A 56 -14.85 29.61 10.21
CA ILE A 56 -14.28 28.24 10.06
C ILE A 56 -12.78 28.25 10.40
N VAL A 57 -12.10 29.35 10.11
CA VAL A 57 -10.68 29.58 10.39
C VAL A 57 -10.55 30.77 11.33
N LEU A 58 -9.67 30.68 12.31
CA LEU A 58 -9.31 31.82 13.15
C LEU A 58 -8.13 32.54 12.51
N GLU A 59 -8.24 33.85 12.33
CA GLU A 59 -7.14 34.71 11.89
C GLU A 59 -6.60 35.49 13.08
N ARG A 60 -5.29 35.45 13.28
CA ARG A 60 -4.58 36.25 14.29
C ARG A 60 -3.50 37.08 13.63
N ARG A 61 -3.32 38.31 14.12
CA ARG A 61 -2.21 39.17 13.70
C ARG A 61 -1.08 39.12 14.73
N ILE A 62 0.12 38.74 14.27
CA ILE A 62 1.36 38.76 15.05
C ILE A 62 2.32 39.75 14.40
N GLY A 63 2.48 40.92 15.02
CA GLY A 63 3.26 42.02 14.45
C GLY A 63 2.69 42.49 13.10
N SER A 64 3.46 42.29 12.02
CA SER A 64 3.06 42.60 10.64
C SER A 64 2.50 41.40 9.87
N GLN A 65 2.47 40.21 10.47
CA GLN A 65 2.05 38.98 9.80
C GLN A 65 0.70 38.48 10.32
N TYR A 66 0.00 37.72 9.46
CA TYR A 66 -1.22 37.00 9.81
C TYR A 66 -0.92 35.52 9.91
N THR A 67 -1.43 34.89 10.96
CA THR A 67 -1.42 33.46 11.21
C THR A 67 -2.85 32.94 11.25
N TYR A 68 -3.02 31.67 10.91
CA TYR A 68 -4.31 31.03 10.74
C TYR A 68 -4.33 29.68 11.45
N THR A 69 -5.46 29.35 12.06
CA THR A 69 -5.76 28.04 12.65
C THR A 69 -7.17 27.58 12.32
N ALA A 70 -7.40 26.27 12.35
CA ALA A 70 -8.74 25.72 12.36
C ALA A 70 -9.54 26.20 13.59
N ASN A 71 -10.76 26.70 13.39
CA ASN A 71 -11.68 26.93 14.50
C ASN A 71 -12.35 25.60 14.90
N ARG A 72 -11.72 24.84 15.79
CA ARG A 72 -12.23 23.52 16.21
C ARG A 72 -13.55 23.58 16.98
N GLU A 73 -13.93 24.75 17.49
CA GLU A 73 -15.21 24.97 18.18
C GLU A 73 -16.36 25.35 17.22
N HIS A 74 -16.05 25.62 15.95
CA HIS A 74 -17.07 25.96 14.96
C HIS A 74 -18.02 24.78 14.73
N LEU A 75 -19.33 25.05 14.67
CA LEU A 75 -20.37 24.01 14.56
C LEU A 75 -20.15 23.04 13.39
N MET A 76 -19.64 23.52 12.26
CA MET A 76 -19.35 22.71 11.07
C MET A 76 -17.98 22.00 11.10
N TRP A 77 -17.09 22.36 12.03
CA TRP A 77 -15.72 21.84 12.04
C TRP A 77 -15.65 20.31 12.09
N PRO A 78 -16.42 19.60 12.94
CA PRO A 78 -16.37 18.14 12.98
C PRO A 78 -16.66 17.48 11.62
N ALA A 79 -17.59 18.03 10.83
CA ALA A 79 -17.91 17.51 9.50
C ALA A 79 -16.78 17.83 8.48
N ILE A 80 -16.20 19.03 8.56
CA ILE A 80 -15.07 19.44 7.73
C ILE A 80 -13.85 18.56 8.01
N GLU A 81 -13.55 18.33 9.29
CA GLU A 81 -12.42 17.52 9.73
C GLU A 81 -12.54 16.08 9.25
N VAL A 82 -13.75 15.50 9.34
CA VAL A 82 -14.06 14.18 8.78
C VAL A 82 -13.77 14.11 7.28
N ALA A 83 -14.17 15.12 6.51
CA ALA A 83 -13.91 15.16 5.08
C ALA A 83 -12.43 15.43 4.76
N ALA A 84 -11.77 16.29 5.54
CA ALA A 84 -10.37 16.65 5.39
C ALA A 84 -9.43 15.46 5.65
N THR A 85 -9.81 14.57 6.58
CA THR A 85 -9.04 13.39 7.00
C THR A 85 -9.54 12.09 6.35
N ALA A 86 -10.47 12.16 5.39
CA ALA A 86 -11.07 10.98 4.78
C ALA A 86 -10.07 10.09 4.01
N ALA A 87 -8.90 10.60 3.60
CA ALA A 87 -7.85 9.78 3.00
C ALA A 87 -7.38 8.66 3.96
N THR A 88 -7.26 8.95 5.26
CA THR A 88 -6.94 7.97 6.30
C THR A 88 -8.03 6.89 6.44
N ARG A 89 -9.28 7.22 6.09
CA ARG A 89 -10.40 6.25 6.13
C ARG A 89 -10.32 5.21 5.02
N LEU A 90 -9.64 5.50 3.91
CA LEU A 90 -9.44 4.50 2.85
C LEU A 90 -8.58 3.34 3.36
N ASP A 91 -7.47 3.66 4.02
CA ASP A 91 -6.56 2.67 4.62
C ASP A 91 -7.32 1.76 5.60
N ASP A 92 -8.15 2.35 6.47
CA ASP A 92 -8.95 1.60 7.43
C ASP A 92 -10.01 0.73 6.77
N ARG A 93 -10.64 1.21 5.68
CA ARG A 93 -11.60 0.40 4.92
C ARG A 93 -10.94 -0.76 4.19
N ILE A 94 -9.79 -0.53 3.55
CA ILE A 94 -9.02 -1.59 2.90
C ILE A 94 -8.61 -2.61 3.96
N ARG A 95 -8.03 -2.16 5.08
CA ARG A 95 -7.62 -3.01 6.21
C ARG A 95 -8.77 -3.86 6.75
N GLY A 96 -9.93 -3.25 6.99
CA GLY A 96 -11.12 -3.97 7.43
C GLY A 96 -11.58 -5.00 6.39
N ARG A 97 -11.58 -4.63 5.10
CA ARG A 97 -12.02 -5.52 4.02
C ARG A 97 -11.13 -6.73 3.84
N VAL A 98 -9.81 -6.57 3.96
CA VAL A 98 -8.85 -7.67 3.81
C VAL A 98 -8.73 -8.54 5.06
N ALA A 99 -9.14 -8.03 6.23
CA ALA A 99 -9.18 -8.81 7.46
C ALA A 99 -10.24 -9.93 7.41
N ASP A 100 -11.28 -9.76 6.58
CA ASP A 100 -12.37 -10.73 6.38
C ASP A 100 -12.09 -11.77 5.29
N TRP A 101 -10.87 -11.79 4.74
CA TRP A 101 -10.50 -12.72 3.66
C TRP A 101 -10.36 -14.15 4.18
N THR A 102 -10.96 -15.10 3.45
CA THR A 102 -10.81 -16.54 3.71
C THR A 102 -9.36 -16.97 3.57
N PHE A 103 -8.70 -16.53 2.50
CA PHE A 103 -7.26 -16.69 2.31
C PHE A 103 -6.57 -15.35 2.59
N PRO A 104 -5.86 -15.21 3.73
CA PRO A 104 -5.30 -13.93 4.13
C PRO A 104 -4.13 -13.51 3.24
N ALA A 105 -4.05 -12.22 2.95
CA ALA A 105 -2.84 -11.63 2.39
C ALA A 105 -1.72 -11.61 3.44
N LEU A 106 -0.48 -11.86 3.00
CA LEU A 106 0.71 -11.67 3.81
C LEU A 106 1.08 -10.20 3.94
N SER A 107 0.82 -9.42 2.89
CA SER A 107 0.96 -7.96 2.88
C SER A 107 -0.04 -7.32 1.94
N VAL A 108 -0.50 -6.13 2.31
CA VAL A 108 -1.26 -5.22 1.45
C VAL A 108 -0.63 -3.85 1.60
N GLU A 109 -0.09 -3.30 0.51
CA GLU A 109 0.56 -1.99 0.51
C GLU A 109 0.01 -1.11 -0.61
N LEU A 110 -0.17 0.18 -0.33
CA LEU A 110 -0.35 1.19 -1.36
C LEU A 110 0.99 1.44 -2.05
N VAL A 111 0.94 1.74 -3.34
CA VAL A 111 2.11 1.94 -4.18
C VAL A 111 2.10 3.34 -4.82
N GLY A 112 3.29 3.86 -5.09
CA GLY A 112 3.48 5.02 -5.95
C GLY A 112 2.83 6.27 -5.38
N SER A 113 2.06 6.97 -6.20
CA SER A 113 1.41 8.23 -5.81
C SER A 113 0.37 8.06 -4.69
N ALA A 114 -0.19 6.84 -4.55
CA ALA A 114 -1.11 6.49 -3.47
C ALA A 114 -0.40 6.29 -2.13
N ALA A 115 0.86 5.84 -2.14
CA ALA A 115 1.66 5.71 -0.93
C ALA A 115 2.08 7.06 -0.32
N THR A 116 2.19 8.11 -1.13
CA THR A 116 2.70 9.43 -0.73
C THR A 116 1.61 10.49 -0.49
N ASP A 117 0.32 10.11 -0.47
CA ASP A 117 -0.81 11.04 -0.39
C ASP A 117 -0.76 12.15 -1.47
N THR A 118 -0.26 11.81 -2.66
CA THR A 118 -0.18 12.73 -3.82
C THR A 118 -1.13 12.32 -4.96
N THR A 119 -2.03 11.36 -4.71
CA THR A 119 -3.02 10.84 -5.67
C THR A 119 -4.02 11.90 -6.13
N SER A 120 -3.93 12.34 -7.39
CA SER A 120 -4.94 13.23 -7.96
C SER A 120 -6.29 12.53 -8.17
N VAL A 121 -7.30 13.27 -8.64
CA VAL A 121 -8.61 12.72 -9.05
C VAL A 121 -8.49 11.88 -10.34
N GLU A 122 -7.41 12.06 -11.09
CA GLU A 122 -7.11 11.33 -12.32
C GLU A 122 -6.16 10.15 -12.08
N SER A 123 -5.69 9.96 -10.84
CA SER A 123 -4.70 8.93 -10.51
C SER A 123 -5.38 7.66 -10.03
N ASP A 124 -4.94 6.54 -10.60
CA ASP A 124 -5.36 5.21 -10.15
C ASP A 124 -4.87 4.92 -8.73
N ILE A 125 -5.61 4.07 -8.02
CA ILE A 125 -5.21 3.55 -6.70
C ILE A 125 -4.49 2.22 -6.93
N GLU A 126 -3.18 2.24 -6.78
CA GLU A 126 -2.33 1.07 -6.92
C GLU A 126 -2.14 0.37 -5.57
N LEU A 127 -2.46 -0.92 -5.53
CA LEU A 127 -2.23 -1.82 -4.40
C LEU A 127 -1.32 -2.96 -4.84
N LEU A 128 -0.36 -3.29 -3.98
CA LEU A 128 0.37 -4.54 -4.04
C LEU A 128 -0.17 -5.47 -2.95
N VAL A 129 -0.65 -6.64 -3.35
CA VAL A 129 -1.14 -7.67 -2.45
C VAL A 129 -0.21 -8.87 -2.54
N TYR A 130 0.52 -9.13 -1.47
CA TYR A 130 1.44 -10.26 -1.37
C TYR A 130 0.76 -11.43 -0.66
N ARG A 131 0.78 -12.61 -1.28
CA ARG A 131 0.17 -13.82 -0.75
C ARG A 131 1.16 -14.97 -0.56
N GLU A 132 0.71 -15.98 0.15
CA GLU A 132 1.38 -17.28 0.18
C GLU A 132 1.08 -18.09 -1.08
N HIS A 133 1.80 -19.20 -1.24
CA HIS A 133 1.54 -20.12 -2.34
C HIS A 133 0.19 -20.82 -2.12
N LEU A 134 -0.68 -20.72 -3.12
CA LEU A 134 -2.04 -21.28 -3.12
C LEU A 134 -2.13 -22.50 -4.05
N THR A 135 -2.96 -23.46 -3.65
CA THR A 135 -3.38 -24.56 -4.52
C THR A 135 -4.38 -24.08 -5.58
N VAL A 136 -4.61 -24.89 -6.62
CA VAL A 136 -5.55 -24.57 -7.72
C VAL A 136 -6.95 -24.23 -7.19
N THR A 137 -7.43 -24.95 -6.18
CA THR A 137 -8.76 -24.72 -5.58
C THR A 137 -8.85 -23.44 -4.75
N GLU A 138 -7.75 -23.02 -4.13
CA GLU A 138 -7.70 -21.80 -3.30
C GLU A 138 -7.57 -20.55 -4.18
N HIS A 139 -6.94 -20.70 -5.36
CA HIS A 139 -6.72 -19.64 -6.34
C HIS A 139 -8.02 -18.97 -6.81
N ASP A 140 -9.11 -19.71 -6.98
CA ASP A 140 -10.38 -19.14 -7.43
C ASP A 140 -10.99 -18.23 -6.35
N THR A 141 -11.00 -18.68 -5.09
CA THR A 141 -11.48 -17.85 -3.98
C THR A 141 -10.61 -16.60 -3.79
N TRP A 142 -9.30 -16.74 -3.93
CA TRP A 142 -8.38 -15.60 -3.87
C TRP A 142 -8.66 -14.56 -4.96
N LYS A 143 -8.85 -15.00 -6.21
CA LYS A 143 -9.20 -14.11 -7.33
C LYS A 143 -10.49 -13.34 -7.05
N ASP A 144 -11.51 -14.01 -6.51
CA ASP A 144 -12.77 -13.38 -6.14
C ASP A 144 -12.58 -12.34 -5.03
N GLN A 145 -11.75 -12.63 -4.02
CA GLN A 145 -11.40 -11.67 -2.96
C GLN A 145 -10.70 -10.42 -3.51
N VAL A 146 -9.71 -10.60 -4.38
CA VAL A 146 -8.96 -9.51 -5.04
C VAL A 146 -9.88 -8.68 -5.94
N ALA A 147 -10.73 -9.34 -6.75
CA ALA A 147 -11.69 -8.67 -7.61
C ALA A 147 -12.70 -7.86 -6.80
N ALA A 148 -13.20 -8.41 -5.69
CA ALA A 148 -14.12 -7.71 -4.81
C ALA A 148 -13.48 -6.48 -4.15
N LEU A 149 -12.22 -6.59 -3.69
CA LEU A 149 -11.48 -5.44 -3.14
C LEU A 149 -11.32 -4.34 -4.18
N ARG A 150 -11.00 -4.69 -5.44
CA ARG A 150 -10.87 -3.73 -6.54
C ARG A 150 -12.16 -2.94 -6.74
N VAL A 151 -13.28 -3.65 -6.85
CA VAL A 151 -14.62 -3.04 -7.02
C VAL A 151 -14.98 -2.18 -5.81
N ASP A 152 -14.67 -2.63 -4.61
CA ASP A 152 -14.95 -1.90 -3.38
C ASP A 152 -14.15 -0.59 -3.31
N VAL A 153 -12.85 -0.61 -3.61
CA VAL A 153 -12.00 0.60 -3.61
C VAL A 153 -12.46 1.60 -4.66
N GLU A 154 -12.80 1.14 -5.87
CA GLU A 154 -13.35 2.01 -6.91
C GLU A 154 -14.69 2.60 -6.48
N ARG A 155 -15.59 1.79 -5.90
CA ARG A 155 -16.87 2.25 -5.37
C ARG A 155 -16.72 3.27 -4.23
N TRP A 156 -15.71 3.11 -3.38
CA TRP A 156 -15.50 4.01 -2.24
C TRP A 156 -14.87 5.35 -2.63
N THR A 157 -14.08 5.38 -3.70
CA THR A 157 -13.23 6.53 -4.03
C THR A 157 -13.52 7.18 -5.37
N GLY A 158 -14.21 6.47 -6.27
CA GLY A 158 -14.44 6.87 -7.65
C GLY A 158 -13.20 6.76 -8.57
N ASN A 159 -12.06 6.28 -8.06
CA ASN A 159 -10.84 6.10 -8.87
C ASN A 159 -10.69 4.62 -9.22
N PRO A 160 -10.23 4.27 -10.43
CA PRO A 160 -9.88 2.90 -10.76
C PRO A 160 -8.87 2.36 -9.75
N CYS A 161 -9.00 1.07 -9.42
CA CYS A 161 -8.06 0.40 -8.55
C CYS A 161 -7.26 -0.63 -9.37
N GLU A 162 -5.94 -0.49 -9.32
CA GLU A 162 -5.01 -1.46 -9.87
C GLU A 162 -4.41 -2.29 -8.75
N ILE A 163 -4.69 -3.60 -8.76
CA ILE A 163 -4.11 -4.53 -7.79
C ILE A 163 -3.10 -5.43 -8.51
N LEU A 164 -1.85 -5.37 -8.05
CA LEU A 164 -0.80 -6.33 -8.37
C LEU A 164 -0.82 -7.45 -7.33
N ASP A 165 -1.28 -8.62 -7.75
CA ASP A 165 -1.22 -9.86 -6.98
C ASP A 165 0.18 -10.46 -7.12
N VAL A 166 0.89 -10.60 -6.00
CA VAL A 166 2.28 -11.05 -5.94
C VAL A 166 2.34 -12.32 -5.10
N ASP A 167 2.85 -13.39 -5.68
CA ASP A 167 3.24 -14.57 -4.93
C ASP A 167 4.75 -14.55 -4.57
N PRO A 168 5.24 -15.52 -3.79
CA PRO A 168 6.65 -15.55 -3.37
C PRO A 168 7.64 -15.74 -4.52
N VAL A 169 7.25 -16.42 -5.60
CA VAL A 169 8.05 -16.57 -6.81
C VAL A 169 8.11 -15.23 -7.54
N ASP A 170 6.95 -14.58 -7.76
CA ASP A 170 6.86 -13.26 -8.36
C ASP A 170 7.74 -12.24 -7.60
N LEU A 171 7.69 -12.26 -6.26
CA LEU A 171 8.49 -11.37 -5.41
C LEU A 171 10.00 -11.56 -5.63
N VAL A 172 10.46 -12.80 -5.81
CA VAL A 172 11.87 -13.10 -6.14
C VAL A 172 12.22 -12.59 -7.53
N GLU A 173 11.35 -12.76 -8.52
CA GLU A 173 11.58 -12.26 -9.87
C GLU A 173 11.67 -10.73 -9.88
N MET A 174 10.70 -10.07 -9.27
CA MET A 174 10.64 -8.62 -9.09
C MET A 174 11.87 -8.07 -8.36
N ALA A 175 12.39 -8.78 -7.34
CA ALA A 175 13.60 -8.38 -6.63
C ALA A 175 14.87 -8.39 -7.51
N THR A 176 14.88 -9.15 -8.60
CA THR A 176 15.99 -9.14 -9.57
C THR A 176 15.91 -8.00 -10.58
N ASP A 177 14.74 -7.38 -10.73
CA ASP A 177 14.50 -6.32 -11.69
C ASP A 177 14.82 -4.94 -11.08
N PRO A 178 15.72 -4.15 -11.70
CA PRO A 178 15.99 -2.78 -11.24
C PRO A 178 14.80 -1.84 -11.42
N ASP A 179 13.88 -2.10 -12.34
CA ASP A 179 12.74 -1.21 -12.64
C ASP A 179 11.44 -1.67 -11.97
N SER A 180 11.54 -2.65 -11.07
CA SER A 180 10.40 -3.19 -10.33
C SER A 180 9.71 -2.14 -9.45
N VAL A 181 8.39 -2.26 -9.37
CA VAL A 181 7.51 -1.51 -8.46
C VAL A 181 7.91 -1.61 -6.98
N LEU A 182 8.66 -2.63 -6.58
CA LEU A 182 9.22 -2.75 -5.21
C LEU A 182 10.15 -1.59 -4.82
N ARG A 183 10.61 -0.81 -5.80
CA ARG A 183 11.44 0.38 -5.59
C ARG A 183 10.65 1.69 -5.56
N SER A 184 9.35 1.63 -5.84
CA SER A 184 8.44 2.77 -5.68
C SER A 184 8.20 3.06 -4.21
N SER A 185 7.64 4.24 -3.92
CA SER A 185 7.10 4.52 -2.60
C SER A 185 6.03 3.48 -2.25
N MET A 186 6.12 2.86 -1.09
CA MET A 186 5.12 1.92 -0.60
C MET A 186 4.67 2.30 0.81
N ARG A 187 3.39 2.11 1.09
CA ARG A 187 2.79 2.35 2.41
C ARG A 187 2.01 1.12 2.84
N LEU A 188 2.45 0.52 3.95
CA LEU A 188 1.79 -0.64 4.55
C LEU A 188 0.36 -0.32 4.99
N ILE A 189 -0.60 -1.11 4.49
CA ILE A 189 -1.97 -1.13 4.97
C ILE A 189 -2.18 -2.30 5.93
N ALA A 190 -1.81 -3.52 5.56
CA ALA A 190 -2.02 -4.69 6.41
C ALA A 190 -0.90 -5.73 6.23
N GLY A 191 -0.64 -6.50 7.29
CA GLY A 191 0.32 -7.60 7.24
C GLY A 191 1.78 -7.17 7.42
N LEU A 192 2.67 -7.83 6.68
CA LEU A 192 4.12 -7.68 6.74
C LEU A 192 4.58 -6.49 5.88
N GLN A 193 5.61 -5.78 6.30
CA GLN A 193 6.29 -4.83 5.39
C GLN A 193 7.02 -5.63 4.31
N LEU A 194 6.59 -5.47 3.06
CA LEU A 194 7.10 -6.20 1.92
C LEU A 194 8.60 -5.99 1.75
N ALA A 195 9.10 -4.78 2.00
CA ALA A 195 10.54 -4.49 1.99
C ALA A 195 11.38 -5.40 2.91
N LYS A 196 10.80 -5.96 3.99
CA LYS A 196 11.46 -6.94 4.86
C LYS A 196 11.38 -8.38 4.33
N ALA A 197 10.38 -8.67 3.51
CA ALA A 197 10.17 -9.95 2.84
C ALA A 197 10.94 -10.04 1.51
N THR A 198 11.26 -8.90 0.90
CA THR A 198 11.99 -8.80 -0.38
C THR A 198 13.46 -9.19 -0.20
N PRO A 199 13.95 -10.23 -0.90
CA PRO A 199 15.36 -10.60 -0.87
C PRO A 199 16.24 -9.55 -1.56
N SER A 200 17.52 -9.47 -1.16
CA SER A 200 18.52 -8.73 -1.95
C SER A 200 18.62 -9.29 -3.39
N ALA A 201 18.96 -8.46 -4.38
CA ALA A 201 19.10 -8.91 -5.77
C ALA A 201 20.10 -10.07 -5.95
N THR A 202 21.12 -10.17 -5.09
CA THR A 202 22.07 -11.30 -5.10
C THR A 202 21.43 -12.58 -4.59
N LEU A 203 20.67 -12.50 -3.49
CA LEU A 203 19.94 -13.66 -2.96
C LEU A 203 18.81 -14.09 -3.90
N ALA A 204 18.07 -13.14 -4.46
CA ALA A 204 17.00 -13.38 -5.42
C ALA A 204 17.49 -14.17 -6.65
N ARG A 205 18.64 -13.77 -7.23
CA ARG A 205 19.26 -14.50 -8.35
C ARG A 205 19.66 -15.93 -7.96
N ARG A 206 20.15 -16.14 -6.74
CA ARG A 206 20.49 -17.50 -6.23
C ARG A 206 19.24 -18.35 -6.07
N LEU A 207 18.18 -17.81 -5.47
CA LEU A 207 16.89 -18.50 -5.32
C LEU A 207 16.32 -18.90 -6.68
N ARG A 208 16.33 -17.97 -7.65
CA ARG A 208 15.88 -18.24 -9.02
C ARG A 208 16.69 -19.34 -9.70
N ALA A 209 18.01 -19.32 -9.55
CA ALA A 209 18.88 -20.37 -10.11
C ALA A 209 18.59 -21.74 -9.50
N LEU A 210 18.37 -21.82 -8.18
CA LEU A 210 18.06 -23.06 -7.47
C LEU A 210 16.71 -23.65 -7.93
N VAL A 211 15.66 -22.83 -7.96
CA VAL A 211 14.32 -23.25 -8.41
C VAL A 211 14.34 -23.75 -9.87
N SER A 212 15.14 -23.13 -10.73
CA SER A 212 15.28 -23.54 -12.14
C SER A 212 16.17 -24.79 -12.34
N SER A 213 16.99 -25.18 -11.37
CA SER A 213 18.05 -26.20 -11.53
C SER A 213 17.62 -27.67 -11.33
N SER A 214 16.35 -28.01 -11.59
CA SER A 214 15.69 -29.31 -11.34
C SER A 214 15.13 -29.42 -9.91
N ALA A 215 13.80 -29.34 -9.80
CA ALA A 215 12.99 -29.32 -8.58
C ALA A 215 12.98 -30.62 -7.75
N THR A 216 13.93 -31.54 -7.96
CA THR A 216 13.95 -32.86 -7.29
C THR A 216 14.74 -32.89 -5.98
N ASP A 217 15.62 -31.91 -5.71
CA ASP A 217 16.58 -31.96 -4.59
C ASP A 217 16.72 -30.64 -3.81
N VAL A 218 15.69 -29.78 -3.75
CA VAL A 218 15.72 -28.72 -2.74
C VAL A 218 15.39 -29.32 -1.38
N ASP A 219 16.44 -29.76 -0.69
CA ASP A 219 16.36 -30.35 0.63
C ASP A 219 16.38 -29.31 1.77
N GLU A 220 16.06 -29.78 2.97
CA GLU A 220 16.14 -28.99 4.21
C GLU A 220 17.54 -28.44 4.50
N ALA A 221 18.60 -29.04 3.94
CA ALA A 221 19.96 -28.55 4.10
C ALA A 221 20.18 -27.25 3.29
N THR A 222 19.68 -27.21 2.06
CA THR A 222 19.71 -26.02 1.20
C THR A 222 18.89 -24.88 1.81
N LEU A 223 17.72 -25.18 2.38
CA LEU A 223 16.93 -24.22 3.15
C LEU A 223 17.72 -23.62 4.32
N ARG A 224 18.45 -24.44 5.07
CA ARG A 224 19.28 -23.99 6.20
C ARG A 224 20.46 -23.13 5.78
N GLU A 225 21.06 -23.40 4.62
CA GLU A 225 22.16 -22.60 4.06
C GLU A 225 21.68 -21.19 3.64
N LEU A 226 20.44 -21.06 3.19
CA LEU A 226 19.80 -19.79 2.85
C LEU A 226 19.16 -19.06 4.04
N ALA A 227 18.97 -19.76 5.17
CA ALA A 227 18.34 -19.24 6.39
C ALA A 227 19.27 -18.69 7.51
N PRO A 228 20.61 -18.55 7.41
CA PRO A 228 21.40 -17.89 8.45
C PRO A 228 21.08 -16.38 8.46
N PRO A 229 21.28 -15.70 9.60
CA PRO A 229 20.23 -14.90 10.22
C PRO A 229 19.61 -13.89 9.25
N VAL A 230 18.53 -14.30 8.60
CA VAL A 230 17.65 -13.45 7.79
C VAL A 230 16.39 -13.15 8.58
N ALA A 231 15.77 -12.01 8.27
CA ALA A 231 14.53 -11.59 8.92
C ALA A 231 13.43 -12.68 8.79
N PRO A 232 12.57 -12.88 9.81
CA PRO A 232 11.51 -13.88 9.77
C PRO A 232 10.60 -13.79 8.52
N GLU A 233 10.34 -12.57 8.05
CA GLU A 233 9.55 -12.29 6.86
C GLU A 233 10.22 -12.86 5.60
N LEU A 234 11.51 -12.58 5.42
CA LEU A 234 12.29 -13.14 4.32
C LEU A 234 12.40 -14.67 4.41
N ARG A 235 12.53 -15.23 5.63
CA ARG A 235 12.51 -16.68 5.83
C ARG A 235 11.18 -17.30 5.40
N ARG A 236 10.06 -16.63 5.67
CA ARG A 236 8.73 -17.07 5.20
C ARG A 236 8.68 -17.07 3.66
N THR A 237 9.13 -15.99 3.02
CA THR A 237 9.21 -15.91 1.55
C THR A 237 9.99 -17.07 0.97
N ILE A 238 11.19 -17.34 1.51
CA ILE A 238 12.05 -18.43 1.05
C ILE A 238 11.33 -19.78 1.14
N ASN A 239 10.70 -20.07 2.29
CA ASN A 239 9.96 -21.32 2.48
C ASN A 239 8.82 -21.49 1.45
N GLU A 240 8.07 -20.43 1.16
CA GLU A 240 6.97 -20.50 0.21
C GLU A 240 7.44 -20.65 -1.25
N VAL A 241 8.57 -20.03 -1.63
CA VAL A 241 9.21 -20.25 -2.94
C VAL A 241 9.50 -21.73 -3.15
N PHE A 242 10.06 -22.39 -2.13
CA PHE A 242 10.39 -23.82 -2.22
C PHE A 242 9.17 -24.73 -2.12
N LYS A 243 8.13 -24.34 -1.36
CA LYS A 243 6.83 -25.01 -1.36
C LYS A 243 6.23 -25.04 -2.77
N SER A 244 6.28 -23.91 -3.50
CA SER A 244 5.81 -23.81 -4.89
C SER A 244 6.60 -24.73 -5.82
N ALA A 245 7.94 -24.74 -5.72
CA ALA A 245 8.79 -25.61 -6.51
C ALA A 245 8.49 -27.11 -6.30
N ASN A 246 8.21 -27.51 -5.06
CA ASN A 246 7.89 -28.89 -4.71
C ASN A 246 6.47 -29.31 -5.13
N ALA A 247 5.51 -28.38 -5.14
CA ALA A 247 4.13 -28.64 -5.59
C ALA A 247 4.03 -28.87 -7.11
N ALA A 248 4.94 -28.29 -7.90
CA ALA A 248 5.04 -28.51 -9.35
C ALA A 248 5.58 -29.91 -9.72
N THR A 249 6.10 -30.67 -8.76
CA THR A 249 6.57 -32.05 -8.95
C THR A 249 5.42 -33.02 -8.66
N PRO A 250 4.87 -33.75 -9.66
CA PRO A 250 3.81 -34.72 -9.39
C PRO A 250 4.32 -35.83 -8.46
N PRO A 251 3.49 -36.36 -7.52
CA PRO A 251 3.88 -37.39 -6.56
C PRO A 251 4.10 -38.79 -7.17
N ALA A 252 4.55 -38.88 -8.42
CA ALA A 252 4.65 -40.13 -9.17
C ALA A 252 6.06 -40.75 -9.25
N ILE A 253 7.12 -40.12 -8.71
CA ILE A 253 8.50 -40.65 -8.83
C ILE A 253 9.00 -41.33 -7.54
N ALA A 254 8.34 -41.17 -6.39
CA ALA A 254 8.70 -41.89 -5.17
C ALA A 254 8.32 -43.39 -5.19
N LYS A 255 7.53 -43.86 -6.17
CA LYS A 255 7.08 -45.26 -6.26
C LYS A 255 7.88 -46.11 -7.27
N ALA A 256 8.79 -45.53 -8.05
CA ALA A 256 9.57 -46.25 -9.06
C ALA A 256 10.99 -46.67 -8.59
N ILE A 257 11.47 -46.17 -7.45
CA ILE A 257 12.81 -46.48 -6.93
C ILE A 257 12.75 -47.55 -5.80
N GLY A 258 11.56 -47.90 -5.30
CA GLY A 258 11.37 -48.86 -4.21
C GLY A 258 11.10 -50.32 -4.63
N SER A 259 10.99 -50.65 -5.92
CA SER A 259 10.61 -52.01 -6.37
C SER A 259 11.64 -52.72 -7.25
N ALA A 260 12.89 -52.24 -7.33
CA ALA A 260 13.97 -52.89 -8.09
C ALA A 260 15.11 -53.42 -7.20
N SER A 261 14.79 -53.92 -5.99
CA SER A 261 15.78 -54.60 -5.13
C SER A 261 15.21 -55.84 -4.43
N ARG A 262 14.27 -56.55 -5.09
CA ARG A 262 13.97 -57.95 -4.81
C ARG A 262 13.57 -58.65 -6.10
N GLU A 263 14.57 -59.13 -6.84
CA GLU A 263 14.70 -60.51 -7.34
C GLU A 263 16.13 -60.71 -7.86
#